data_AF-A0A2E8PW64-F1
#
_entry.id   AF-A0A2E8PW64-F1
#
_cell.length_a   1.000
_cell.length_b   1.000
_cell.length_c   1.000
_cell.angle_alpha   90.00
_cell.angle_beta   90.00
_cell.angle_gamma   90.00
#
_symmetry.space_group_name_H-M   'P 1'
#
loop_
_entity.id
_entity.type
_entity.pdbx_description
1 polymer ?
#
loop_
_entity_poly.entity_id
_entity_poly.type
_entity_poly.pdbx_seq_one_letter_code
_entity_poly.pdbx_strand_id
1 'polypeptide(L)'
;MEELSEWERDAMKRMENKFSLSPEEESPYKDLRLIHKQLIRGSHFLAYESDDSDQRIYLYSEKNRFRAVIAMLIGSWAPDLNILLELIQKAESDQLDSYEEDELDTFGIRVNEDSYVVGYLTAGSSPIVASKDLLLQILEFYVESMAELPESFSKEQVEQCRLTLTEIRSSLESSENDARDS
;
A
#
# COMPACT_ATOMS: atom_id res chain seq x y z
N MET A 1 -3.05 20.07 -23.72
CA MET A 1 -2.18 18.91 -23.42
C MET A 1 -0.78 19.30 -23.82
N GLU A 2 0.05 19.71 -22.84
CA GLU A 2 1.46 20.00 -23.09
C GLU A 2 2.21 18.68 -23.23
N GLU A 3 2.88 18.48 -24.36
CA GLU A 3 3.76 17.34 -24.56
C GLU A 3 5.03 17.53 -23.73
N LEU A 4 5.28 16.60 -22.80
CA LEU A 4 6.52 16.54 -22.03
C LEU A 4 7.73 16.59 -22.97
N SER A 5 8.69 17.45 -22.64
CA SER A 5 9.93 17.64 -23.38
C SER A 5 10.78 16.37 -23.38
N GLU A 6 11.66 16.24 -24.36
CA GLU A 6 12.51 15.05 -24.55
C GLU A 6 13.42 14.80 -23.33
N TRP A 7 13.89 15.87 -22.68
CA TRP A 7 14.65 15.80 -21.44
C TRP A 7 13.81 15.30 -20.25
N GLU A 8 12.54 15.70 -20.14
CA GLU A 8 11.64 15.22 -19.07
C GLU A 8 11.30 13.74 -19.25
N ARG A 9 11.07 13.29 -20.49
CA ARG A 9 10.88 11.86 -20.78
C ARG A 9 12.12 11.03 -20.46
N ASP A 10 13.30 11.54 -20.77
CA ASP A 10 14.56 10.85 -20.44
C ASP A 10 14.91 10.91 -18.95
N ALA A 11 14.49 11.95 -18.22
CA ALA A 11 14.59 12.01 -16.78
C ALA A 11 13.63 11.00 -16.11
N MET A 12 12.39 10.91 -16.59
CA MET A 12 11.41 9.90 -16.14
C MET A 12 11.90 8.48 -16.43
N LYS A 13 12.38 8.18 -17.63
CA LYS A 13 12.95 6.86 -17.96
C LYS A 13 14.15 6.51 -17.09
N ARG A 14 15.02 7.47 -16.79
CA ARG A 14 16.18 7.24 -15.91
C ARG A 14 15.75 7.00 -14.46
N MET A 15 14.73 7.69 -13.98
CA MET A 15 14.12 7.38 -12.69
C MET A 15 13.49 5.99 -12.70
N GLU A 16 12.64 5.68 -13.70
CA GLU A 16 12.02 4.36 -13.85
C GLU A 16 13.06 3.23 -13.86
N ASN A 17 14.16 3.39 -14.61
CA ASN A 17 15.24 2.40 -14.66
C ASN A 17 16.05 2.30 -13.36
N LYS A 18 16.16 3.38 -12.58
CA LYS A 18 16.81 3.35 -11.27
C LYS A 18 15.96 2.62 -10.22
N PHE A 19 14.64 2.53 -10.45
CA PHE A 19 13.68 1.90 -9.54
C PHE A 19 13.08 0.58 -10.08
N SER A 20 13.41 0.15 -11.30
CA SER A 20 13.10 -1.17 -11.81
C SER A 20 14.12 -2.19 -11.31
N LEU A 21 13.68 -3.39 -10.93
CA LEU A 21 14.59 -4.52 -10.75
C LEU A 21 15.21 -4.92 -12.09
N SER A 22 16.40 -5.53 -12.06
CA SER A 22 16.93 -6.11 -13.29
C SER A 22 15.96 -7.20 -13.78
N PRO A 23 15.78 -7.37 -15.10
CA PRO A 23 14.81 -8.32 -15.67
C PRO A 23 14.97 -9.80 -15.24
N GLU A 24 16.06 -10.11 -14.54
CA GLU A 24 16.48 -11.47 -14.16
C GLU A 24 16.27 -11.80 -12.67
N GLU A 25 15.82 -10.85 -11.84
CA GLU A 25 15.53 -11.15 -10.43
C GLU A 25 14.15 -11.79 -10.28
N GLU A 26 14.13 -13.13 -10.39
CA GLU A 26 13.03 -13.93 -9.86
C GLU A 26 12.76 -13.53 -8.40
N SER A 27 11.49 -13.50 -7.99
CA SER A 27 11.10 -13.20 -6.61
C SER A 27 11.97 -13.97 -5.62
N PRO A 28 12.48 -13.34 -4.55
CA PRO A 28 13.28 -14.03 -3.52
C PRO A 28 12.47 -15.11 -2.80
N TYR A 29 11.15 -15.10 -2.96
CA TYR A 29 10.20 -16.04 -2.37
C TYR A 29 9.69 -17.08 -3.38
N LYS A 30 10.37 -17.27 -4.52
CA LYS A 30 9.92 -18.20 -5.58
C LYS A 30 9.71 -19.64 -5.12
N ASP A 31 10.39 -20.05 -4.05
CA ASP A 31 10.28 -21.39 -3.47
C ASP A 31 9.08 -21.51 -2.50
N LEU A 32 8.44 -20.40 -2.13
CA LEU A 32 7.21 -20.37 -1.35
C LEU A 32 5.98 -20.55 -2.25
N ARG A 33 4.87 -21.01 -1.67
CA ARG A 33 3.61 -21.15 -2.39
C ARG A 33 3.02 -19.78 -2.70
N LEU A 34 2.87 -19.47 -3.99
CA LEU A 34 2.13 -18.30 -4.44
C LEU A 34 0.63 -18.47 -4.12
N ILE A 35 0.06 -17.52 -3.41
CA ILE A 35 -1.36 -17.52 -3.02
C ILE A 35 -2.17 -16.46 -3.76
N HIS A 36 -1.58 -15.31 -4.08
CA HIS A 36 -2.29 -14.25 -4.76
C HIS A 36 -1.37 -13.46 -5.70
N LYS A 37 -1.94 -12.95 -6.81
CA LYS A 37 -1.21 -12.15 -7.82
C LYS A 37 -2.13 -11.10 -8.41
N GLN A 38 -1.66 -9.86 -8.50
CA GLN A 38 -2.38 -8.75 -9.10
C GLN A 38 -1.44 -7.79 -9.83
N LEU A 39 -1.96 -7.09 -10.86
CA LEU A 39 -1.25 -6.00 -11.53
C LEU A 39 -1.70 -4.66 -10.94
N ILE A 40 -0.80 -3.92 -10.30
CA ILE A 40 -1.08 -2.62 -9.68
C ILE A 40 -0.19 -1.56 -10.35
N ARG A 41 -0.81 -0.58 -11.04
CA ARG A 41 -0.12 0.49 -11.78
C ARG A 41 1.06 -0.02 -12.64
N GLY A 42 0.84 -1.11 -13.37
CA GLY A 42 1.82 -1.70 -14.29
C GLY A 42 3.01 -2.38 -13.59
N SER A 43 2.81 -2.88 -12.37
CA SER A 43 3.78 -3.70 -11.62
C SER A 43 3.08 -4.95 -11.12
N HIS A 44 3.67 -6.13 -11.29
CA HIS A 44 3.12 -7.32 -10.67
C HIS A 44 3.40 -7.30 -9.16
N PHE A 45 2.34 -7.53 -8.40
CA PHE A 45 2.37 -7.80 -6.98
C PHE A 45 2.06 -9.28 -6.78
N LEU A 46 2.88 -9.95 -5.97
CA LEU A 46 2.83 -11.37 -5.69
C LEU A 46 2.80 -11.56 -4.18
N ALA A 47 1.87 -12.39 -3.69
CA ALA A 47 1.77 -12.76 -2.30
C ALA A 47 2.05 -14.25 -2.16
N TYR A 48 2.86 -14.60 -1.17
CA TYR A 48 3.32 -15.95 -0.91
C TYR A 48 2.96 -16.35 0.52
N GLU A 49 2.57 -17.61 0.70
CA GLU A 49 2.34 -18.22 2.00
C GLU A 49 3.67 -18.56 2.67
N SER A 50 3.80 -18.21 3.95
CA SER A 50 4.93 -18.60 4.80
C SER A 50 4.52 -19.60 5.88
N ASP A 51 5.46 -20.48 6.21
CA ASP A 51 5.39 -21.33 7.40
C ASP A 51 5.62 -20.56 8.71
N ASP A 52 6.10 -19.31 8.65
CA ASP A 52 6.27 -18.44 9.81
C ASP A 52 4.90 -18.00 10.36
N SER A 53 4.61 -18.37 11.62
CA SER A 53 3.33 -18.03 12.27
C SER A 53 3.16 -16.53 12.50
N ASP A 54 4.25 -15.80 12.70
CA ASP A 54 4.23 -14.36 12.97
C ASP A 54 4.12 -13.56 11.66
N GLN A 55 4.51 -14.18 10.54
CA GLN A 55 4.53 -13.54 9.22
C GLN A 55 4.02 -14.49 8.14
N ARG A 56 2.71 -14.77 8.19
CA ARG A 56 2.05 -15.72 7.29
C ARG A 56 2.07 -15.36 5.81
N ILE A 57 2.21 -14.07 5.48
CA ILE A 57 2.18 -13.57 4.11
C ILE A 57 3.46 -12.78 3.81
N TYR A 58 4.19 -13.18 2.77
CA TYR A 58 5.24 -12.37 2.16
C TYR A 58 4.72 -11.71 0.89
N LEU A 59 4.99 -10.41 0.72
CA LEU A 59 4.71 -9.70 -0.52
C LEU A 59 5.99 -9.40 -1.30
N TYR A 60 5.85 -9.42 -2.62
CA TYR A 60 6.87 -9.01 -3.56
C TYR A 60 6.26 -8.14 -4.66
N SER A 61 7.03 -7.15 -5.11
CA SER A 61 6.71 -6.37 -6.30
C SER A 61 7.94 -6.27 -7.19
N GLU A 62 7.75 -6.34 -8.50
CA GLU A 62 8.82 -6.23 -9.51
C GLU A 62 9.49 -4.84 -9.54
N LYS A 63 8.86 -3.82 -8.94
CA LYS A 63 9.41 -2.46 -8.86
C LYS A 63 9.88 -2.13 -7.45
N ASN A 64 11.14 -1.70 -7.35
CA ASN A 64 11.79 -1.33 -6.09
C ASN A 64 11.10 -0.18 -5.37
N ARG A 65 10.40 0.70 -6.11
CA ARG A 65 9.68 1.84 -5.52
C ARG A 65 8.66 1.41 -4.45
N PHE A 66 8.14 0.19 -4.50
CA PHE A 66 7.16 -0.31 -3.54
C PHE A 66 7.79 -0.99 -2.32
N ARG A 67 9.11 -1.15 -2.27
CA ARG A 67 9.79 -1.86 -1.16
C ARG A 67 9.51 -1.22 0.20
N ALA A 68 9.47 0.11 0.29
CA ALA A 68 9.17 0.80 1.54
C ALA A 68 7.77 0.45 2.05
N VAL A 69 6.76 0.56 1.19
CA VAL A 69 5.35 0.23 1.55
C VAL A 69 5.22 -1.24 1.92
N ILE A 70 5.87 -2.14 1.17
CA ILE A 70 5.83 -3.59 1.43
C ILE A 70 6.53 -3.92 2.75
N ALA A 71 7.68 -3.31 3.03
CA ALA A 71 8.40 -3.50 4.28
C ALA A 71 7.60 -3.00 5.49
N MET A 72 6.94 -1.85 5.37
CA MET A 72 6.06 -1.33 6.43
C MET A 72 4.84 -2.24 6.63
N LEU A 73 4.18 -2.63 5.54
CA LEU A 73 2.99 -3.47 5.58
C LEU A 73 3.28 -4.79 6.28
N ILE A 74 4.33 -5.48 5.88
CA ILE A 74 4.65 -6.79 6.44
C ILE A 74 5.31 -6.67 7.82
N GLY A 75 6.18 -5.68 8.02
CA GLY A 75 6.98 -5.55 9.24
C GLY A 75 6.29 -4.80 10.39
N SER A 76 5.23 -4.05 10.13
CA SER A 76 4.58 -3.22 11.15
C SER A 76 3.06 -3.13 11.04
N TRP A 77 2.47 -3.13 9.85
CA TRP A 77 1.03 -2.87 9.72
C TRP A 77 0.18 -4.13 9.79
N ALA A 78 0.69 -5.25 9.27
CA ALA A 78 -0.05 -6.50 9.17
C ALA A 78 -0.71 -6.97 10.49
N PRO A 79 -0.04 -6.89 11.66
CA PRO A 79 -0.67 -7.26 12.94
C PRO A 79 -1.84 -6.35 13.33
N ASP A 80 -1.72 -5.05 13.04
CA ASP A 80 -2.65 -4.01 13.48
C ASP A 80 -3.41 -3.37 12.30
N LEU A 81 -3.63 -4.15 11.23
CA LEU A 81 -4.16 -3.62 9.97
C LEU A 81 -5.54 -2.97 10.13
N ASN A 82 -6.41 -3.55 10.95
CA ASN A 82 -7.73 -2.96 11.23
C ASN A 82 -7.60 -1.57 11.86
N ILE A 83 -6.70 -1.40 12.83
CA ILE A 83 -6.46 -0.11 13.51
C ILE A 83 -5.94 0.90 12.49
N LEU A 84 -4.97 0.51 11.66
CA LEU A 84 -4.44 1.36 10.60
C LEU A 84 -5.54 1.83 9.62
N LEU A 85 -6.41 0.92 9.17
CA LEU A 85 -7.49 1.25 8.26
C LEU A 85 -8.50 2.22 8.89
N GLU A 86 -8.85 2.02 10.16
CA GLU A 86 -9.73 2.93 10.90
C GLU A 86 -9.12 4.33 11.06
N LEU A 87 -7.82 4.43 11.33
CA LEU A 87 -7.10 5.71 11.40
C LEU A 87 -7.07 6.41 10.04
N ILE A 88 -6.80 5.68 8.95
CA ILE A 88 -6.87 6.22 7.59
C ILE A 88 -8.28 6.73 7.29
N GLN A 89 -9.31 5.97 7.62
CA GLN A 89 -10.70 6.37 7.41
C GLN A 89 -11.06 7.66 8.15
N LYS A 90 -10.65 7.79 9.42
CA LYS A 90 -10.86 9.00 10.21
C LYS A 90 -10.12 10.19 9.62
N ALA A 91 -8.88 9.99 9.17
CA ALA A 91 -8.09 11.02 8.50
C ALA A 91 -8.78 11.52 7.23
N GLU A 92 -9.30 10.62 6.40
CA GLU A 92 -10.00 10.96 5.15
C GLU A 92 -11.41 11.53 5.36
N SER A 93 -11.91 11.52 6.59
CA SER A 93 -13.24 12.04 6.95
C SER A 93 -13.16 13.26 7.87
N ASP A 94 -11.97 13.88 8.01
CA ASP A 94 -11.68 15.01 8.91
C ASP A 94 -12.11 14.76 10.38
N GLN A 95 -12.00 13.51 10.82
CA GLN A 95 -12.40 13.06 12.17
C GLN A 95 -11.21 12.64 13.04
N LEU A 96 -9.98 12.74 12.52
CA LEU A 96 -8.77 12.37 13.24
C LEU A 96 -8.47 13.37 14.35
N ASP A 97 -8.34 12.89 15.59
CA ASP A 97 -7.86 13.73 16.69
C ASP A 97 -6.32 13.78 16.77
N SER A 98 -5.78 14.65 17.62
CA SER A 98 -4.32 14.83 17.73
C SER A 98 -3.57 13.60 18.23
N TYR A 99 -4.21 12.76 19.05
CA TYR A 99 -3.60 11.53 19.55
C TYR A 99 -3.56 10.46 18.45
N GLU A 100 -4.64 10.38 17.67
CA GLU A 100 -4.75 9.49 16.51
C GLU A 100 -3.81 9.91 15.37
N GLU A 101 -3.54 11.21 15.22
CA GLU A 101 -2.51 11.72 14.32
C GLU A 101 -1.10 11.23 14.71
N ASP A 102 -0.76 11.32 16.01
CA ASP A 102 0.49 10.77 16.53
C ASP A 102 0.57 9.24 16.32
N GLU A 103 -0.55 8.53 16.50
CA GLU A 103 -0.65 7.08 16.27
C GLU A 103 -0.41 6.72 14.79
N LEU A 104 -1.03 7.45 13.86
CA LEU A 104 -0.79 7.27 12.42
C LEU A 104 0.67 7.58 12.05
N ASP A 105 1.28 8.57 12.69
CA ASP A 105 2.70 8.87 12.52
C ASP A 105 3.57 7.70 13.03
N THR A 106 3.16 6.94 14.05
CA THR A 106 3.87 5.72 14.49
C THR A 106 3.79 4.58 13.48
N PHE A 107 2.69 4.49 12.72
CA PHE A 107 2.58 3.61 11.56
C PHE A 107 3.44 4.11 10.38
N GLY A 108 4.08 5.27 10.49
CA GLY A 108 4.92 5.84 9.43
C GLY A 108 4.10 6.25 8.21
N ILE A 109 2.85 6.67 8.42
CA ILE A 109 1.95 7.23 7.41
C ILE A 109 1.66 8.68 7.74
N ARG A 110 1.78 9.56 6.75
CA ARG A 110 1.22 10.91 6.79
C ARG A 110 0.20 11.09 5.69
N VAL A 111 -0.94 11.68 6.02
CA VAL A 111 -2.01 11.97 5.08
C VAL A 111 -1.84 13.40 4.59
N ASN A 112 -1.80 13.56 3.27
CA ASN A 112 -1.89 14.84 2.59
C ASN A 112 -3.19 14.87 1.76
N GLU A 113 -3.54 16.04 1.26
CA GLU A 113 -4.74 16.27 0.43
C GLU A 113 -4.89 15.24 -0.72
N ASP A 114 -3.82 14.97 -1.47
CA ASP A 114 -3.86 14.08 -2.64
C ASP A 114 -3.10 12.74 -2.48
N SER A 115 -2.41 12.54 -1.35
CA SER A 115 -1.42 11.47 -1.24
C SER A 115 -1.13 11.04 0.19
N TYR A 116 -0.54 9.86 0.32
CA TYR A 116 0.06 9.37 1.53
C TYR A 116 1.59 9.39 1.43
N VAL A 117 2.27 9.85 2.47
CA VAL A 117 3.71 9.66 2.62
C VAL A 117 3.94 8.46 3.52
N VAL A 118 4.61 7.44 3.00
CA VAL A 118 4.81 6.16 3.69
C VAL A 118 6.29 5.84 3.86
N GLY A 119 6.63 5.24 5.00
CA GLY A 119 7.91 4.58 5.20
C GLY A 119 9.06 5.55 5.51
N TYR A 120 8.74 6.71 6.09
CA TYR A 120 9.76 7.66 6.55
C TYR A 120 10.43 7.26 7.87
N LEU A 121 9.90 6.24 8.56
CA LEU A 121 10.49 5.66 9.77
C LEU A 121 11.44 4.47 9.49
N THR A 122 11.42 3.87 8.29
CA THR A 122 12.27 2.72 7.97
C THR A 122 13.69 3.15 7.61
N ALA A 123 14.63 2.90 8.52
CA ALA A 123 16.04 3.18 8.30
C ALA A 123 16.56 2.48 7.02
N GLY A 124 17.16 3.26 6.11
CA GLY A 124 17.73 2.74 4.86
C GLY A 124 16.75 2.60 3.69
N SER A 125 15.47 2.98 3.85
CA SER A 125 14.51 3.08 2.76
C SER A 125 14.13 4.54 2.49
N SER A 126 13.96 4.92 1.22
CA SER A 126 13.43 6.26 0.89
C SER A 126 11.91 6.25 1.07
N PRO A 127 11.32 7.25 1.76
CA PRO A 127 9.89 7.39 1.85
C PRO A 127 9.25 7.39 0.45
N ILE A 128 8.08 6.77 0.33
CA ILE A 128 7.28 6.82 -0.89
C ILE A 128 6.14 7.82 -0.71
N VAL A 129 5.93 8.66 -1.71
CA VAL A 129 4.68 9.42 -1.86
C VAL A 129 3.77 8.60 -2.77
N ALA A 130 2.71 8.04 -2.22
CA ALA A 130 1.73 7.23 -2.95
C ALA A 130 0.44 8.04 -3.11
N SER A 131 -0.14 8.07 -4.31
CA SER A 131 -1.50 8.58 -4.48
C SER A 131 -2.47 7.78 -3.60
N LYS A 132 -3.57 8.39 -3.18
CA LYS A 132 -4.52 7.72 -2.28
C LYS A 132 -5.00 6.36 -2.83
N ASP A 133 -5.42 6.35 -4.09
CA ASP A 133 -5.80 5.13 -4.83
C ASP A 133 -4.69 4.05 -4.86
N LEU A 134 -3.42 4.44 -4.95
CA LEU A 134 -2.32 3.48 -5.04
C LEU A 134 -2.10 2.79 -3.70
N LEU A 135 -2.12 3.52 -2.58
CA LEU A 135 -1.98 2.90 -1.27
C LEU A 135 -3.15 1.95 -1.00
N LEU A 136 -4.38 2.38 -1.29
CA LEU A 136 -5.58 1.55 -1.11
C LEU A 136 -5.53 0.27 -1.96
N GLN A 137 -5.10 0.34 -3.22
CA GLN A 137 -4.92 -0.86 -4.05
C GLN A 137 -3.92 -1.86 -3.46
N ILE A 138 -2.86 -1.37 -2.79
CA ILE A 138 -1.86 -2.24 -2.15
C ILE A 138 -2.41 -2.87 -0.87
N LEU A 139 -3.17 -2.10 -0.08
CA LEU A 139 -3.84 -2.61 1.12
C LEU A 139 -4.92 -3.64 0.76
N GLU A 140 -5.74 -3.37 -0.27
CA GLU A 140 -6.71 -4.32 -0.83
C GLU A 140 -6.03 -5.60 -1.29
N PHE A 141 -4.93 -5.50 -2.02
CA PHE A 141 -4.17 -6.68 -2.45
C PHE A 141 -3.73 -7.55 -1.27
N TYR A 142 -3.34 -6.94 -0.14
CA TYR A 142 -3.00 -7.69 1.06
C TYR A 142 -4.21 -8.34 1.73
N VAL A 143 -5.33 -7.62 1.83
CA VAL A 143 -6.59 -8.15 2.38
C VAL A 143 -7.12 -9.32 1.54
N GLU A 144 -7.01 -9.23 0.21
CA GLU A 144 -7.33 -10.35 -0.68
C GLU A 144 -6.37 -11.52 -0.50
N SER A 145 -5.09 -11.25 -0.23
CA SER A 145 -4.12 -12.29 0.11
C SER A 145 -4.44 -12.98 1.44
N MET A 146 -4.97 -12.25 2.43
CA MET A 146 -5.46 -12.83 3.69
C MET A 146 -6.65 -13.77 3.46
N ALA A 147 -7.55 -13.42 2.53
CA ALA A 147 -8.73 -14.22 2.20
C ALA A 147 -8.38 -15.61 1.64
N GLU A 148 -7.21 -15.75 1.00
CA GLU A 148 -6.68 -17.02 0.50
C GLU A 148 -6.16 -17.96 1.61
N LEU A 149 -6.01 -17.45 2.84
CA LEU A 149 -5.49 -18.19 4.01
C LEU A 149 -6.50 -18.22 5.18
N PRO A 150 -7.67 -18.86 5.01
CA PRO A 150 -8.75 -18.85 6.02
C PRO A 150 -8.39 -19.58 7.33
N GLU A 151 -7.32 -20.38 7.33
CA GLU A 151 -6.79 -21.03 8.54
C GLU A 151 -5.95 -20.08 9.40
N SER A 152 -5.42 -19.01 8.80
CA SER A 152 -4.59 -18.01 9.48
C SER A 152 -5.35 -16.72 9.78
N PHE A 153 -6.32 -16.36 8.93
CA PHE A 153 -7.11 -15.14 9.06
C PHE A 153 -8.60 -15.46 9.11
N SER A 154 -9.30 -14.94 10.11
CA SER A 154 -10.74 -15.18 10.23
C SER A 154 -11.52 -14.45 9.14
N LYS A 155 -12.63 -15.04 8.69
CA LYS A 155 -13.52 -14.39 7.71
C LYS A 155 -14.03 -13.04 8.20
N GLU A 156 -14.32 -12.93 9.48
CA GLU A 156 -14.84 -11.71 10.10
C GLU A 156 -13.80 -10.58 10.04
N GLN A 157 -12.53 -10.88 10.32
CA GLN A 157 -11.42 -9.93 10.18
C GLN A 157 -11.26 -9.44 8.73
N VAL A 158 -11.26 -10.36 7.75
CA VAL A 158 -11.11 -10.02 6.33
C VAL A 158 -12.27 -9.15 5.85
N GLU A 159 -13.51 -9.49 6.22
CA GLU A 159 -14.68 -8.69 5.84
C GLU A 159 -14.68 -7.32 6.51
N GLN A 160 -14.23 -7.19 7.77
CA GLN A 160 -14.07 -5.89 8.41
C GLN A 160 -13.07 -5.01 7.64
N CYS A 161 -11.89 -5.53 7.30
CA CYS A 161 -10.91 -4.82 6.47
C CYS A 161 -11.52 -4.33 5.13
N ARG A 162 -12.25 -5.21 4.43
CA ARG A 162 -12.90 -4.89 3.14
C ARG A 162 -13.94 -3.79 3.28
N LEU A 163 -14.75 -3.83 4.33
CA LEU A 163 -15.75 -2.80 4.62
C LEU A 163 -15.07 -1.45 4.87
N THR A 164 -14.07 -1.40 5.75
CA THR A 164 -13.33 -0.15 6.04
C THR A 164 -12.66 0.42 4.78
N LEU A 165 -12.03 -0.41 3.95
CA LEU A 165 -11.47 0.03 2.66
C LEU A 165 -12.52 0.60 1.71
N THR A 166 -13.71 0.00 1.67
CA THR A 166 -14.84 0.49 0.86
C THR A 166 -15.34 1.85 1.36
N GLU A 167 -15.41 2.03 2.68
CA GLU A 167 -15.78 3.31 3.31
C GLU A 167 -14.75 4.40 3.00
N ILE A 168 -13.44 4.09 3.12
CA ILE A 168 -12.38 5.03 2.74
C ILE A 168 -12.54 5.49 1.29
N ARG A 169 -12.74 4.56 0.35
CA ARG A 169 -12.95 4.92 -1.07
C ARG A 169 -14.16 5.83 -1.27
N SER A 170 -15.25 5.54 -0.57
CA SER A 170 -16.48 6.34 -0.65
C SER A 170 -16.27 7.78 -0.18
N SER A 171 -15.48 7.98 0.89
CA SER A 171 -15.12 9.32 1.39
C SER A 171 -14.28 10.10 0.35
N LEU A 172 -13.35 9.43 -0.33
CA LEU A 172 -12.52 10.05 -1.37
C LEU A 172 -13.33 10.48 -2.58
N GLU A 173 -14.24 9.63 -3.07
CA GLU A 173 -15.11 9.95 -4.20
C GLU A 173 -16.07 11.12 -3.90
N SER A 174 -16.53 11.22 -2.64
CA SER A 174 -17.40 12.31 -2.20
C SER A 174 -16.64 13.64 -2.18
N SER A 175 -15.41 13.64 -1.67
CA SER A 175 -14.55 14.83 -1.59
C SER A 175 -14.14 15.35 -2.97
N GLU A 176 -13.88 14.46 -3.94
CA GLU A 176 -13.58 14.86 -5.32
C GLU A 176 -14.76 15.53 -6.04
N ASN A 177 -16.00 15.15 -5.71
CA ASN A 177 -17.19 15.76 -6.30
C ASN A 177 -17.45 17.16 -5.74
N ASP A 178 -17.30 17.35 -4.43
CA ASP A 178 -17.47 18.65 -3.78
C ASP A 178 -16.41 19.69 -4.26
N ALA A 179 -15.19 19.23 -4.55
CA ALA A 179 -14.13 20.08 -5.11
C ALA A 179 -14.35 20.48 -6.57
N ARG A 180 -15.18 19.76 -7.33
CA ARG A 180 -15.48 20.06 -8.75
C ARG A 180 -16.68 20.99 -8.92
N ASP A 181 -17.55 21.05 -7.93
CA ASP A 181 -18.77 21.88 -7.94
C ASP A 181 -18.56 23.25 -7.23
N SER A 182 -17.36 23.51 -6.70
CA SER A 182 -16.94 24.77 -6.05
C SER A 182 -16.16 25.69 -7.00
#